data_AF-A0A4Q3AF12-F1
#
_entry.id   AF-A0A4Q3AF12-F1
#
_cell.length_a   1.000
_cell.length_b   1.000
_cell.length_c   1.000
_cell.angle_alpha   90.00
_cell.angle_beta   90.00
_cell.angle_gamma   90.00
#
_symmetry.space_group_name_H-M   'P 1'
#
loop_
_entity.id
_entity.type
_entity.pdbx_description
1 polymer ?
#
loop_
_entity_poly.entity_id
_entity_poly.type
_entity_poly.pdbx_seq_one_letter_code
_entity_poly.pdbx_strand_id
1 'polypeptide(L)' 'MQLLPMYVPAEIHRWTGTAGEVIVARGPLVMMAHGLMALAPNDRDTCWITTAAGDLTPGDAEEALRGWSKRH' A
#
# COMPACT_ATOMS: atom_id res chain seq x y z
N MET A 1 6.42 -11.75 4.87
CA MET A 1 6.84 -11.58 3.44
C MET A 1 8.27 -11.06 3.38
N GLN A 2 8.98 -11.27 2.27
CA GLN A 2 10.27 -10.60 2.04
C GLN A 2 10.01 -9.09 1.90
N LEU A 3 10.73 -8.27 2.66
CA LEU A 3 10.58 -6.82 2.62
C LEU A 3 11.04 -6.26 1.27
N LEU A 4 10.11 -5.69 0.50
CA LEU A 4 10.43 -5.07 -0.79
C LEU A 4 11.24 -3.78 -0.62
N PRO A 5 12.06 -3.38 -1.61
CA PRO A 5 12.73 -2.08 -1.61
C PRO A 5 11.74 -0.91 -1.60
N MET A 6 12.06 0.17 -0.88
CA MET A 6 11.21 1.36 -0.73
C MET A 6 10.78 2.04 -2.05
N TYR A 7 11.62 1.93 -3.08
CA TYR A 7 11.48 2.66 -4.33
C TYR A 7 10.74 1.89 -5.43
N VAL A 8 10.31 0.63 -5.17
CA VAL A 8 9.63 -0.14 -6.22
C VAL A 8 8.33 0.55 -6.64
N PRO A 9 7.97 0.52 -7.94
CA PRO A 9 6.69 1.03 -8.39
C PRO A 9 5.53 0.29 -7.71
N ALA A 10 4.54 1.06 -7.26
CA ALA A 10 3.39 0.58 -6.55
C ALA A 10 2.15 1.44 -6.85
N GLU A 11 0.98 0.85 -6.71
CA GLU A 11 -0.31 1.50 -6.94
C GLU A 11 -1.21 1.24 -5.74
N ILE A 12 -1.97 2.24 -5.27
CA ILE A 12 -3.05 2.03 -4.30
C ILE A 12 -4.32 1.75 -5.09
N HIS A 13 -4.91 0.61 -4.83
CA HIS A 13 -6.19 0.20 -5.38
C HIS A 13 -7.26 0.29 -4.30
N ARG A 14 -8.50 0.55 -4.71
CA ARG A 14 -9.67 0.61 -3.83
C ARG A 14 -10.82 -0.13 -4.46
N TRP A 15 -11.52 -0.94 -3.65
CA TRP A 15 -12.80 -1.49 -4.05
C TRP A 15 -13.91 -0.45 -3.88
N THR A 16 -14.61 -0.14 -4.97
CA THR A 16 -15.80 0.72 -4.93
C THR A 16 -17.03 -0.13 -5.25
N GLY A 17 -18.02 -0.11 -4.37
CA GLY A 17 -19.18 -1.01 -4.48
C GLY A 17 -20.00 -0.85 -5.78
N THR A 18 -19.90 0.30 -6.46
CA THR A 18 -20.67 0.61 -7.67
C THR A 18 -19.85 0.59 -8.96
N ALA A 19 -18.54 0.84 -8.91
CA ALA A 19 -17.69 0.91 -10.11
C ALA A 19 -16.59 -0.16 -10.17
N GLY A 20 -16.53 -1.05 -9.16
CA GLY A 20 -15.51 -2.08 -9.06
C GLY A 20 -14.18 -1.53 -8.52
N GLU A 21 -13.09 -2.15 -8.93
CA GLU A 21 -11.74 -1.76 -8.53
C GLU A 21 -11.27 -0.49 -9.26
N VAL A 22 -10.73 0.47 -8.50
CA VAL A 22 -10.15 1.70 -9.05
C VAL A 22 -8.77 1.96 -8.48
N ILE A 23 -7.94 2.64 -9.27
CA ILE A 23 -6.59 3.04 -8.88
C ILE A 23 -6.66 4.45 -8.31
N VAL A 24 -6.30 4.60 -7.04
CA VAL A 24 -6.39 5.85 -6.28
C VAL A 24 -5.12 6.67 -6.42
N ALA A 25 -3.96 6.01 -6.43
CA ALA A 25 -2.66 6.64 -6.54
C ALA A 25 -1.62 5.69 -7.12
N ARG A 26 -0.56 6.25 -7.71
CA ARG A 26 0.60 5.50 -8.22
C ARG A 26 1.89 6.20 -7.80
N GLY A 27 2.93 5.44 -7.51
CA GLY A 27 4.24 6.00 -7.17
C GLY A 27 5.18 5.00 -6.49
N PRO A 28 6.25 5.48 -5.83
CA PRO A 28 7.14 4.63 -5.05
C PRO A 28 6.40 3.95 -3.90
N LEU A 29 6.74 2.69 -3.62
CA LEU A 29 6.10 1.88 -2.58
C LEU A 29 6.07 2.55 -1.21
N VAL A 30 7.16 3.21 -0.80
CA VAL A 30 7.19 3.93 0.49
C VAL A 30 6.15 5.06 0.56
N MET A 31 5.94 5.78 -0.54
CA MET A 31 4.91 6.82 -0.61
C MET A 31 3.51 6.21 -0.61
N MET A 32 3.31 5.09 -1.30
CA MET A 32 2.03 4.39 -1.32
C MET A 32 1.69 3.81 0.05
N ALA A 33 2.66 3.22 0.76
CA ALA A 33 2.48 2.72 2.12
C ALA A 33 2.10 3.84 3.10
N HIS A 34 2.77 5.00 3.03
CA HIS A 34 2.37 6.16 3.82
C HIS A 34 0.98 6.69 3.43
N GLY A 35 0.67 6.75 2.14
CA GLY A 35 -0.64 7.16 1.65
C GLY A 35 -1.76 6.26 2.15
N LEU A 36 -1.56 4.94 2.12
CA LEU A 36 -2.51 3.96 2.64
C LEU A 36 -2.71 4.10 4.17
N MET A 37 -1.62 4.34 4.91
CA MET A 37 -1.68 4.58 6.37
C MET A 37 -2.28 5.93 6.75
N ALA A 38 -2.34 6.89 5.82
CA ALA A 38 -3.00 8.18 6.04
C ALA A 38 -4.53 8.11 5.85
N LEU A 39 -5.06 7.07 5.21
CA LEU A 39 -6.50 6.87 5.07
C LEU A 39 -7.16 6.59 6.42
N ALA A 40 -8.41 7.04 6.57
CA ALA A 40 -9.26 6.70 7.70
C ALA A 40 -9.44 5.17 7.77
N PRO A 41 -9.54 4.56 8.97
CA PRO A 41 -9.61 3.10 9.11
C PRO A 41 -10.69 2.45 8.23
N ASN A 42 -11.90 3.02 8.20
CA ASN A 42 -13.02 2.51 7.40
C ASN A 42 -12.74 2.51 5.88
N ASP A 43 -11.97 3.49 5.39
CA ASP A 43 -11.60 3.56 3.97
C ASP A 43 -10.41 2.64 3.67
N ARG A 44 -9.49 2.50 4.62
CA ARG A 44 -8.27 1.69 4.49
C ARG A 44 -8.56 0.22 4.27
N ASP A 45 -9.58 -0.33 4.93
CA ASP A 45 -9.98 -1.73 4.78
C ASP A 45 -10.51 -2.06 3.37
N THR A 46 -10.88 -1.03 2.60
CA THR A 46 -11.29 -1.17 1.20
C THR A 46 -10.14 -0.97 0.21
N CYS A 47 -8.92 -0.72 0.70
CA CYS A 47 -7.77 -0.37 -0.11
C CYS A 47 -6.60 -1.35 0.11
N TRP A 48 -5.81 -1.55 -0.94
CA TRP A 48 -4.57 -2.34 -0.90
C TRP A 48 -3.53 -1.72 -1.83
N ILE A 49 -2.28 -2.17 -1.72
CA ILE A 49 -1.22 -1.77 -2.63
C ILE A 49 -0.89 -2.91 -3.57
N THR A 50 -0.87 -2.65 -4.87
CA THR A 50 -0.40 -3.61 -5.88
C THR A 50 1.01 -3.26 -6.31
N THR A 51 1.88 -4.26 -6.39
CA THR A 51 3.25 -4.16 -6.90
C THR A 51 3.52 -5.28 -7.90
N ALA A 52 4.62 -5.20 -8.65
CA ALA A 52 5.04 -6.28 -9.53
C ALA A 52 5.33 -7.61 -8.79
N ALA A 53 5.58 -7.56 -7.47
CA ALA A 53 5.82 -8.74 -6.64
C ALA A 53 4.54 -9.30 -5.99
N GLY A 54 3.39 -8.64 -6.18
CA GLY A 54 2.11 -9.00 -5.60
C GLY A 54 1.48 -7.88 -4.80
N ASP A 55 0.31 -8.20 -4.25
CA ASP A 55 -0.50 -7.28 -3.46
C ASP A 55 -0.08 -7.27 -1.98
N LEU A 56 -0.24 -6.10 -1.38
CA LEU A 56 0.08 -5.81 0.02
C LEU A 56 -1.18 -5.30 0.70
N THR A 57 -1.54 -5.95 1.80
CA THR A 57 -2.61 -5.48 2.66
C THR A 57 -2.18 -4.23 3.44
N PRO A 58 -3.13 -3.52 4.07
CA PRO A 58 -2.78 -2.47 5.02
C PRO A 58 -1.81 -2.93 6.12
N GLY A 59 -1.95 -4.16 6.61
CA GLY A 59 -1.02 -4.73 7.60
C GLY A 59 0.38 -4.92 7.04
N ASP A 60 0.51 -5.46 5.83
CA ASP A 60 1.82 -5.64 5.18
C ASP A 60 2.51 -4.30 4.90
N ALA A 61 1.73 -3.28 4.51
CA ALA A 61 2.24 -1.92 4.31
C ALA A 61 2.74 -1.31 5.63
N GLU A 62 2.03 -1.52 6.73
CA GLU A 62 2.47 -1.09 8.06
C GLU A 62 3.75 -1.81 8.51
N GLU A 63 3.80 -3.14 8.34
CA GLU A 63 5.00 -3.93 8.63
C GLU A 63 6.19 -3.47 7.79
N ALA A 64 5.97 -3.15 6.50
CA ALA A 64 7.01 -2.65 5.62
C ALA A 64 7.60 -1.31 6.09
N LEU A 65 6.73 -0.36 6.47
CA LEU A 65 7.16 0.93 7.04
C LEU A 65 7.96 0.74 8.33
N ARG A 66 7.51 -0.14 9.23
CA ARG A 66 8.24 -0.50 10.45
C ARG A 66 9.59 -1.15 10.14
N GLY A 67 9.65 -1.99 9.11
CA GLY A 67 10.86 -2.67 8.65
C GLY A 67 11.90 -1.70 8.11
N TRP A 68 11.50 -0.74 7.27
CA TRP A 68 12.42 0.27 6.74
C TRP A 68 12.92 1.23 7.81
N SER A 69 12.07 1.63 8.76
CA SER A 69 12.47 2.51 9.86
C SER A 69 13.51 1.88 10.80
N LYS A 70 13.57 0.56 10.91
CA LYS A 70 14.56 -0.16 11.76
C LYS A 70 15.90 -0.42 11.06
N ARG A 71 15.99 -0.18 9.75
CA ARG A 71 17.19 -0.41 8.93
C ARG A 71 18.10 0.81 8.85
N HIS A 72 17.81 1.86 9.62
CA HIS A 72 18.61 3.07 9.77
C HIS A 72 19.30 3.12 11.11
#